data_AF-L9XRH1-F1
#
_entry.id   AF-L9XRH1-F1
#
_cell.length_a   1.000
_cell.length_b   1.000
_cell.length_c   1.000
_cell.angle_alpha   90.00
_cell.angle_beta   90.00
_cell.angle_gamma   90.00
#
_symmetry.space_group_name_H-M   'P 1'
#
loop_
_entity.id
_entity.type
_entity.pdbx_description
1 polymer ?
#
loop_
_entity_poly.entity_id
_entity_poly.type
_entity_poly.pdbx_seq_one_letter_code
_entity_poly.pdbx_strand_id
1 'polypeptide(L)'
;MTDDRHDDSNGEPDATTTDARERRSSVDGGGGNDGDRNRDTDNGEERGETGSEDHDGDDGGSMRPGDMMLAHPTKEVWVQYAVISLGLWLLASAPTLGYESTLMTWNSVISGFVLIALAGFTIYQESGYANYANGFVGLWLLLSPIAFWAPSAAAYANNSLVGVMVITFTVLIVMRSEMEGPTIPPGWSYNPSTGAQRAPLIALGILGFFASWYMAAFQLGYIESVWDPLYNPGTEGVLTSQVSKAFPVSDAGLGAVAYSVEALMGFMGDRRRWRTMPWMVAFFGVVVIPLGFMQVLLVIMQPIMVGTWCTLCLLSAFGMLWMISLTVDEVVAMGQYVVRLMRQGDSLWTAFWMGGTIPEDEAGVDETGTRPIGDSPIGEPFWGVSIPWTLLGAMALGVWLMLSPTLFGTTGLMADSSHLVGSLVVSFTVIASGEPARAVRFLNIPLAVWIVVAPWLFAGVPTIAAINAVIAGALTLVLSVPRGPITDRYGGWERYATSETVDRLNPLSS
;
A
#
# COMPACT_ATOMS: atom_id res chain seq x y z
N MET A 1 -13.78 38.06 55.74
CA MET A 1 -14.50 38.30 57.00
C MET A 1 -15.98 38.29 56.65
N THR A 2 -16.61 37.10 56.72
CA THR A 2 -17.41 36.61 57.88
C THR A 2 -18.63 37.48 58.09
N ASP A 3 -19.86 37.02 58.24
CA ASP A 3 -20.55 35.72 58.18
C ASP A 3 -22.06 36.06 58.34
N ASP A 4 -22.92 35.05 58.22
CA ASP A 4 -24.31 34.96 58.72
C ASP A 4 -25.46 35.70 58.00
N ARG A 5 -26.70 35.20 57.90
CA ARG A 5 -27.38 33.87 57.87
C ARG A 5 -28.89 34.19 57.95
N HIS A 6 -29.74 33.46 57.21
CA HIS A 6 -31.15 33.09 57.51
C HIS A 6 -31.74 32.37 56.27
N ASP A 7 -31.89 31.04 56.32
CA ASP A 7 -33.10 30.26 56.72
C ASP A 7 -34.12 30.11 55.57
N ASP A 8 -34.30 28.91 55.00
CA ASP A 8 -35.27 27.91 55.50
C ASP A 8 -35.47 26.69 54.54
N SER A 9 -35.39 25.51 55.16
CA SER A 9 -36.08 24.22 54.94
C SER A 9 -36.33 23.60 53.53
N ASN A 10 -35.62 22.49 53.30
CA ASN A 10 -36.04 21.11 52.94
C ASN A 10 -37.04 20.80 51.80
N GLY A 11 -36.57 19.97 50.85
CA GLY A 11 -37.35 18.91 50.17
C GLY A 11 -37.04 18.74 48.68
N GLU A 12 -36.21 17.76 48.32
CA GLU A 12 -35.88 17.30 46.95
C GLU A 12 -37.09 17.09 46.02
N PRO A 13 -36.91 17.20 44.69
CA PRO A 13 -36.82 15.95 43.93
C PRO A 13 -35.88 15.94 42.70
N ASP A 14 -35.63 14.69 42.33
CA ASP A 14 -34.84 14.04 41.30
C ASP A 14 -35.10 14.48 39.84
N ALA A 15 -34.12 14.19 38.99
CA ALA A 15 -34.05 14.51 37.58
C ALA A 15 -34.89 13.55 36.71
N THR A 16 -35.53 14.07 35.67
CA THR A 16 -35.71 13.35 34.37
C THR A 16 -36.28 14.30 33.30
N THR A 17 -35.54 14.42 32.20
CA THR A 17 -35.92 15.13 30.98
C THR A 17 -36.85 14.27 30.14
N THR A 18 -38.02 14.82 29.78
CA THR A 18 -39.02 14.15 28.94
C THR A 18 -38.95 14.67 27.50
N ASP A 19 -38.83 13.70 26.60
CA ASP A 19 -39.09 13.75 25.17
C ASP A 19 -40.55 14.13 24.86
N ALA A 20 -40.78 14.82 23.73
CA ALA A 20 -42.09 14.85 23.07
C ALA A 20 -42.01 15.45 21.65
N ARG A 21 -41.56 14.64 20.70
CA ARG A 21 -41.78 14.85 19.26
C ARG A 21 -43.00 14.04 18.83
N GLU A 22 -44.19 14.59 18.95
CA GLU A 22 -45.37 14.07 18.25
C GLU A 22 -46.45 15.15 18.15
N ARG A 23 -46.66 15.67 16.92
CA ARG A 23 -47.89 16.32 16.43
C ARG A 23 -47.64 16.88 15.05
N ARG A 24 -48.20 16.25 14.02
CA ARG A 24 -48.83 16.97 12.90
C ARG A 24 -49.94 16.13 12.31
N SER A 25 -51.15 16.61 12.56
CA SER A 25 -52.45 16.11 12.15
C SER A 25 -52.83 16.52 10.73
N SER A 26 -53.53 15.61 10.05
CA SER A 26 -54.67 15.77 9.12
C SER A 26 -54.96 17.12 8.44
N VAL A 27 -55.22 17.05 7.13
CA VAL A 27 -56.22 17.89 6.43
C VAL A 27 -56.99 17.04 5.40
N ASP A 28 -58.31 17.15 5.46
CA ASP A 28 -59.39 16.68 4.55
C ASP A 28 -59.13 17.04 3.07
N GLY A 29 -59.71 16.48 2.00
CA GLY A 29 -60.97 15.78 1.76
C GLY A 29 -61.54 16.29 0.43
N GLY A 30 -61.95 15.42 -0.50
CA GLY A 30 -62.58 15.82 -1.77
C GLY A 30 -62.85 14.63 -2.70
N GLY A 31 -64.11 14.23 -2.81
CA GLY A 31 -64.54 12.97 -3.43
C GLY A 31 -64.72 12.94 -4.94
N GLY A 32 -64.96 11.73 -5.45
CA GLY A 32 -65.37 11.43 -6.82
C GLY A 32 -65.66 9.94 -6.95
N ASN A 33 -66.94 9.62 -7.14
CA ASN A 33 -67.55 8.30 -7.25
C ASN A 33 -67.32 7.64 -8.62
N ASP A 34 -67.54 6.32 -8.67
CA ASP A 34 -67.73 5.39 -9.81
C ASP A 34 -66.66 4.28 -9.77
N GLY A 35 -66.94 2.97 -9.73
CA GLY A 35 -68.15 2.19 -9.91
C GLY A 35 -67.72 0.83 -10.47
N ASP A 36 -68.27 -0.25 -9.89
CA ASP A 36 -68.38 -1.61 -10.44
C ASP A 36 -67.20 -2.64 -10.42
N ARG A 37 -67.42 -3.66 -9.56
CA ARG A 37 -67.53 -5.12 -9.86
C ARG A 37 -66.43 -6.11 -9.45
N ASN A 38 -66.88 -7.01 -8.56
CA ASN A 38 -66.69 -8.47 -8.44
C ASN A 38 -65.28 -9.01 -8.10
N ARG A 39 -65.13 -9.60 -6.90
CA ARG A 39 -65.29 -11.04 -6.58
C ARG A 39 -64.15 -11.89 -7.14
N ASP A 40 -63.27 -12.40 -6.28
CA ASP A 40 -63.47 -13.73 -5.71
C ASP A 40 -62.61 -13.93 -4.44
N THR A 41 -63.26 -14.59 -3.49
CA THR A 41 -62.74 -15.13 -2.23
C THR A 41 -61.97 -16.42 -2.49
N ASP A 42 -60.81 -16.59 -1.85
CA ASP A 42 -60.45 -17.92 -1.36
C ASP A 42 -59.73 -17.83 -0.02
N ASN A 43 -60.23 -18.60 0.93
CA ASN A 43 -59.78 -18.70 2.31
C ASN A 43 -58.86 -19.93 2.41
N GLY A 44 -57.65 -19.74 2.94
CA GLY A 44 -56.80 -20.83 3.43
C GLY A 44 -56.34 -20.49 4.84
N GLU A 45 -57.07 -20.97 5.84
CA GLU A 45 -56.63 -21.01 7.23
C GLU A 45 -55.55 -22.08 7.40
N GLU A 46 -54.35 -21.72 7.88
CA GLU A 46 -53.54 -22.61 8.71
C GLU A 46 -52.91 -21.83 9.86
N ARG A 47 -53.13 -22.39 11.06
CA ARG A 47 -52.67 -21.91 12.37
C ARG A 47 -51.16 -22.10 12.49
N GLY A 48 -50.45 -21.05 12.86
CA GLY A 48 -49.06 -21.09 13.33
C GLY A 48 -48.95 -20.34 14.66
N GLU A 49 -48.28 -20.95 15.61
CA GLU A 49 -48.27 -20.65 17.04
C GLU A 49 -47.71 -19.26 17.39
N THR A 50 -48.35 -18.62 18.37
CA THR A 50 -47.85 -17.44 19.08
C THR A 50 -46.65 -17.82 19.95
N GLY A 51 -45.45 -17.69 19.40
CA GLY A 51 -44.22 -17.56 20.17
C GLY A 51 -43.95 -16.09 20.44
N SER A 52 -44.06 -15.70 21.70
CA SER A 52 -43.54 -14.43 22.21
C SER A 52 -42.01 -14.47 22.14
N GLU A 53 -41.44 -13.95 21.06
CA GLU A 53 -40.04 -13.57 21.02
C GLU A 53 -39.96 -12.11 21.45
N ASP A 54 -39.27 -11.89 22.57
CA ASP A 54 -38.91 -10.59 23.09
C ASP A 54 -38.20 -9.81 21.98
N HIS A 55 -38.85 -8.76 21.48
CA HIS A 55 -38.22 -7.71 20.69
C HIS A 55 -37.31 -6.90 21.62
N ASP A 56 -36.15 -7.45 21.96
CA ASP A 56 -34.99 -6.63 22.29
C ASP A 56 -34.58 -5.90 21.02
N GLY A 57 -34.62 -4.56 21.10
CA GLY A 57 -34.26 -3.67 20.02
C GLY A 57 -32.79 -3.82 19.66
N ASP A 58 -32.51 -4.63 18.64
CA ASP A 58 -31.26 -4.55 17.90
C ASP A 58 -31.40 -3.40 16.90
N ASP A 59 -30.80 -2.26 17.24
CA ASP A 59 -30.58 -1.17 16.31
C ASP A 59 -29.91 -1.76 15.06
N GLY A 60 -30.65 -1.80 13.94
CA GLY A 60 -30.17 -2.24 12.63
C GLY A 60 -29.16 -1.27 12.02
N GLY A 61 -28.09 -0.94 12.76
CA GLY A 61 -26.93 -0.26 12.26
C GLY A 61 -26.12 -1.25 11.42
N SER A 62 -26.07 -1.02 10.11
CA SER A 62 -25.15 -1.75 9.23
C SER A 62 -23.75 -1.76 9.85
N MET A 63 -23.27 -2.93 10.27
CA MET A 63 -21.97 -3.09 10.92
C MET A 63 -20.88 -2.49 10.02
N ARG A 64 -19.95 -1.71 10.59
CA ARG A 64 -18.88 -1.10 9.77
C ARG A 64 -17.91 -2.19 9.28
N PRO A 65 -17.23 -1.99 8.14
CA PRO A 65 -16.21 -2.92 7.65
C PRO A 65 -15.20 -3.37 8.71
N GLY A 66 -14.70 -2.45 9.53
CA GLY A 66 -13.74 -2.78 10.60
C GLY A 66 -14.29 -3.72 11.66
N ASP A 67 -15.56 -3.56 12.05
CA ASP A 67 -16.20 -4.43 13.04
C ASP A 67 -16.39 -5.84 12.49
N MET A 68 -16.75 -5.96 11.20
CA MET A 68 -16.83 -7.25 10.52
C MET A 68 -15.47 -7.96 10.46
N MET A 69 -14.38 -7.22 10.24
CA MET A 69 -13.02 -7.77 10.20
C MET A 69 -12.55 -8.30 11.55
N LEU A 70 -13.01 -7.71 12.66
CA LEU A 70 -12.72 -8.20 14.00
C LEU A 70 -13.53 -9.45 14.35
N ALA A 71 -14.74 -9.59 13.78
CA ALA A 71 -15.59 -10.76 13.98
C ALA A 71 -15.26 -11.94 13.05
N HIS A 72 -14.57 -11.72 11.92
CA HIS A 72 -14.30 -12.79 10.96
C HIS A 72 -13.39 -13.93 11.48
N PRO A 73 -12.31 -13.68 12.25
CA PRO A 73 -11.46 -14.74 12.79
C PRO A 73 -12.19 -15.78 13.65
N THR A 74 -13.30 -15.39 14.27
CA THR A 74 -14.08 -16.27 15.15
C THR A 74 -15.04 -17.16 14.37
N LYS A 75 -15.41 -16.76 13.14
CA LYS A 75 -16.26 -17.54 12.24
C LYS A 75 -15.47 -18.65 11.52
N GLU A 76 -14.19 -18.41 11.24
CA GLU A 76 -13.31 -19.38 10.56
C GLU A 76 -12.25 -19.98 11.49
N VAL A 77 -12.71 -20.77 12.47
CA VAL A 77 -11.86 -21.38 13.51
C VAL A 77 -10.73 -22.26 12.94
N TRP A 78 -10.91 -22.84 11.74
CA TRP A 78 -9.91 -23.70 11.09
C TRP A 78 -8.55 -23.03 10.89
N VAL A 79 -8.55 -21.71 10.66
CA VAL A 79 -7.35 -20.87 10.52
C VAL A 79 -6.50 -20.95 11.80
N GLN A 80 -7.14 -20.95 12.97
CA GLN A 80 -6.44 -21.01 14.25
C GLN A 80 -5.74 -22.37 14.44
N TYR A 81 -6.33 -23.47 13.98
CA TYR A 81 -5.67 -24.78 14.00
C TYR A 81 -4.43 -24.84 13.10
N ALA A 82 -4.46 -24.16 11.96
CA ALA A 82 -3.28 -24.02 11.10
C ALA A 82 -2.15 -23.25 11.81
N VAL A 83 -2.48 -22.15 12.52
CA VAL A 83 -1.52 -21.37 13.30
C VAL A 83 -0.95 -22.18 14.48
N ILE A 84 -1.79 -22.95 15.19
CA ILE A 84 -1.33 -23.86 16.26
C ILE A 84 -0.35 -24.90 15.68
N SER A 85 -0.66 -25.45 14.51
CA SER A 85 0.21 -26.42 13.83
C SER A 85 1.56 -25.81 13.46
N LEU A 86 1.58 -24.56 12.99
CA LEU A 86 2.82 -23.82 12.72
C LEU A 86 3.60 -23.52 14.01
N GLY A 87 2.91 -23.21 15.11
CA GLY A 87 3.54 -23.06 16.42
C GLY A 87 4.23 -24.34 16.90
N LEU A 88 3.53 -25.48 16.80
CA LEU A 88 4.10 -26.80 17.11
C LEU A 88 5.28 -27.15 16.18
N TRP A 89 5.17 -26.80 14.89
CA TRP A 89 6.26 -26.94 13.93
C TRP A 89 7.50 -26.16 14.37
N LEU A 90 7.36 -24.90 14.82
CA LEU A 90 8.49 -24.12 15.31
C LEU A 90 9.18 -24.76 16.52
N LEU A 91 8.39 -25.28 17.47
CA LEU A 91 8.91 -25.99 18.65
C LEU A 91 9.74 -27.22 18.25
N ALA A 92 9.29 -27.97 17.24
CA ALA A 92 9.99 -29.15 16.75
C ALA A 92 11.18 -28.80 15.84
N SER A 93 11.07 -27.73 15.06
CA SER A 93 12.04 -27.38 14.01
C SER A 93 13.42 -27.02 14.56
N ALA A 94 13.49 -26.35 15.72
CA ALA A 94 14.78 -25.91 16.29
C ALA A 94 15.73 -27.07 16.62
N PRO A 95 15.31 -28.13 17.36
CA PRO A 95 16.16 -29.29 17.59
C PRO A 95 16.32 -30.16 16.33
N THR A 96 15.30 -30.30 15.49
CA THR A 96 15.34 -31.17 14.30
C THR A 96 16.27 -30.63 13.21
N LEU A 97 16.30 -29.32 13.00
CA LEU A 97 17.17 -28.67 12.01
C LEU A 97 18.56 -28.34 12.56
N GLY A 98 18.84 -28.69 13.83
CA GLY A 98 20.17 -28.53 14.43
C GLY A 98 20.62 -27.08 14.52
N TYR A 99 19.77 -26.16 15.00
CA TYR A 99 20.14 -24.74 15.09
C TYR A 99 21.34 -24.54 16.01
N GLU A 100 22.44 -24.01 15.45
CA GLU A 100 23.68 -23.77 16.19
C GLU A 100 23.56 -22.59 17.18
N SER A 101 22.72 -21.59 16.85
CA SER A 101 22.54 -20.40 17.68
C SER A 101 21.49 -20.61 18.77
N THR A 102 21.90 -20.42 20.03
CA THR A 102 20.99 -20.42 21.18
C THR A 102 19.89 -19.36 21.06
N LEU A 103 20.20 -18.18 20.51
CA LEU A 103 19.22 -17.11 20.31
C LEU A 103 18.15 -17.53 19.31
N MET A 104 18.54 -18.17 18.21
CA MET A 104 17.61 -18.61 17.17
C MET A 104 16.71 -19.75 17.66
N THR A 105 17.26 -20.66 18.45
CA THR A 105 16.50 -21.72 19.13
C THR A 105 15.44 -21.14 20.06
N TRP A 106 15.82 -20.21 20.95
CA TRP A 106 14.85 -19.57 21.84
C TRP A 106 13.81 -18.74 21.09
N ASN A 107 14.21 -18.06 20.01
CA ASN A 107 13.28 -17.32 19.17
C ASN A 107 12.17 -18.23 18.61
N SER A 108 12.54 -19.38 18.03
CA SER A 108 11.57 -20.33 17.50
C SER A 108 10.71 -20.96 18.61
N VAL A 109 11.30 -21.28 19.77
CA VAL A 109 10.55 -21.84 20.90
C VAL A 109 9.53 -20.84 21.45
N ILE A 110 9.95 -19.61 21.75
CA ILE A 110 9.09 -18.57 22.30
C ILE A 110 7.99 -18.21 21.30
N SER A 111 8.35 -17.97 20.04
CA SER A 111 7.36 -17.64 18.99
C SER A 111 6.36 -18.77 18.80
N GLY A 112 6.81 -20.04 18.83
CA GLY A 112 5.93 -21.20 18.74
C GLY A 112 4.90 -21.26 19.88
N PHE A 113 5.32 -21.04 21.13
CA PHE A 113 4.40 -20.98 22.26
C PHE A 113 3.43 -19.81 22.19
N VAL A 114 3.91 -18.62 21.79
CA VAL A 114 3.06 -17.43 21.64
C VAL A 114 1.99 -17.65 20.58
N LEU A 115 2.34 -18.24 19.42
CA LEU A 115 1.38 -18.58 18.37
C LEU A 115 0.28 -19.51 18.87
N ILE A 116 0.66 -20.57 19.59
CA ILE A 116 -0.29 -21.54 20.16
C ILE A 116 -1.21 -20.86 21.19
N ALA A 117 -0.63 -20.03 22.08
CA ALA A 117 -1.39 -19.36 23.14
C ALA A 117 -2.40 -18.36 22.58
N LEU A 118 -1.99 -17.51 21.64
CA LEU A 118 -2.87 -16.51 21.01
C LEU A 118 -3.93 -17.14 20.11
N ALA A 119 -3.59 -18.19 19.37
CA ALA A 119 -4.57 -18.93 18.59
C ALA A 119 -5.59 -19.64 19.50
N GLY A 120 -5.13 -20.28 20.59
CA GLY A 120 -6.01 -20.86 21.60
C GLY A 120 -6.91 -19.82 22.29
N PHE A 121 -6.39 -18.63 22.56
CA PHE A 121 -7.16 -17.52 23.10
C PHE A 121 -8.23 -17.02 22.13
N THR A 122 -7.93 -16.97 20.83
CA THR A 122 -8.90 -16.63 19.79
C THR A 122 -10.07 -17.63 19.77
N ILE A 123 -9.77 -18.93 19.93
CA ILE A 123 -10.80 -19.99 19.98
C ILE A 123 -11.63 -19.90 21.26
N TYR A 124 -10.98 -19.66 22.41
CA TYR A 124 -11.65 -19.73 23.72
C TYR A 124 -12.41 -18.46 24.11
N GLN A 125 -11.86 -17.28 23.83
CA GLN A 125 -12.46 -15.99 24.17
C GLN A 125 -13.12 -15.29 22.98
N GLU A 126 -13.16 -15.93 21.81
CA GLU A 126 -13.71 -15.36 20.57
C GLU A 126 -13.18 -13.94 20.28
N SER A 127 -11.90 -13.71 20.58
CA SER A 127 -11.28 -12.40 20.42
C SER A 127 -10.53 -12.30 19.10
N GLY A 128 -11.07 -11.57 18.13
CA GLY A 128 -10.39 -11.30 16.86
C GLY A 128 -9.05 -10.58 17.02
N TYR A 129 -8.88 -9.79 18.08
CA TYR A 129 -7.63 -9.10 18.39
C TYR A 129 -6.45 -10.07 18.59
N ALA A 130 -6.69 -11.23 19.21
CA ALA A 130 -5.63 -12.22 19.42
C ALA A 130 -5.16 -12.86 18.11
N ASN A 131 -6.05 -13.00 17.13
CA ASN A 131 -5.68 -13.43 15.78
C ASN A 131 -4.77 -12.40 15.09
N TYR A 132 -5.12 -11.11 15.15
CA TYR A 132 -4.26 -10.06 14.59
C TYR A 132 -2.91 -9.96 15.33
N ALA A 133 -2.88 -10.24 16.64
CA ALA A 133 -1.64 -10.36 17.40
C ALA A 133 -0.72 -11.47 16.85
N ASN A 134 -1.27 -12.60 16.39
CA ASN A 134 -0.49 -13.63 15.70
C ASN A 134 0.10 -13.13 14.37
N GLY A 135 -0.58 -12.22 13.66
CA GLY A 135 -0.03 -11.56 12.48
C GLY A 135 1.27 -10.80 12.77
N PHE A 136 1.36 -10.11 13.91
CA PHE A 136 2.59 -9.45 14.36
C PHE A 136 3.70 -10.43 14.73
N VAL A 137 3.36 -11.59 15.28
CA VAL A 137 4.35 -12.68 15.50
C VAL A 137 4.86 -13.20 14.16
N GLY A 138 4.00 -13.33 13.15
CA GLY A 138 4.39 -13.65 11.78
C GLY A 138 5.37 -12.63 11.19
N LEU A 139 5.11 -11.32 11.38
CA LEU A 139 6.03 -10.26 10.97
C LEU A 139 7.38 -10.33 11.73
N TRP A 140 7.34 -10.62 13.02
CA TRP A 140 8.55 -10.84 13.82
C TRP A 140 9.37 -12.03 13.28
N LEU A 141 8.73 -13.13 12.89
CA LEU A 141 9.42 -14.29 12.31
C LEU A 141 10.09 -13.98 10.96
N LEU A 142 9.57 -13.03 10.18
CA LEU A 142 10.26 -12.54 8.97
C LEU A 142 11.52 -11.74 9.33
N LEU A 143 11.45 -10.93 10.39
CA LEU A 143 12.54 -10.05 10.83
C LEU A 143 13.60 -10.77 11.67
N SER A 144 13.23 -11.79 12.45
CA SER A 144 14.09 -12.39 13.47
C SER A 144 15.38 -13.00 12.91
N PRO A 145 15.41 -13.67 11.74
CA PRO A 145 16.67 -14.19 11.19
C PRO A 145 17.65 -13.08 10.82
N ILE A 146 17.13 -11.95 10.38
CA ILE A 146 17.92 -10.79 9.96
C ILE A 146 18.40 -10.02 11.20
N ALA A 147 17.53 -9.83 12.19
CA ALA A 147 17.87 -9.17 13.45
C ALA A 147 18.95 -9.91 14.24
N PHE A 148 18.92 -11.25 14.23
CA PHE A 148 19.89 -12.08 14.94
C PHE A 148 21.08 -12.53 14.09
N TRP A 149 21.20 -12.08 12.84
CA TRP A 149 22.22 -12.56 11.90
C TRP A 149 22.32 -14.09 11.91
N ALA A 150 21.23 -14.74 11.51
CA ALA A 150 21.08 -16.19 11.60
C ALA A 150 22.32 -16.90 11.02
N PRO A 151 22.98 -17.81 11.77
CA PRO A 151 24.20 -18.45 11.28
C PRO A 151 23.91 -19.57 10.28
N SER A 152 22.67 -20.07 10.21
CA SER A 152 22.30 -21.18 9.35
C SER A 152 21.21 -20.81 8.35
N ALA A 153 21.40 -21.24 7.10
CA ALA A 153 20.43 -21.07 6.02
C ALA A 153 19.09 -21.74 6.34
N ALA A 154 19.13 -22.88 7.05
CA ALA A 154 17.93 -23.59 7.49
C ALA A 154 17.09 -22.76 8.47
N ALA A 155 17.72 -22.04 9.41
CA ALA A 155 17.00 -21.16 10.32
C ALA A 155 16.40 -19.96 9.60
N TYR A 156 17.15 -19.37 8.67
CA TYR A 156 16.65 -18.27 7.85
C TYR A 156 15.42 -18.67 7.03
N ALA A 157 15.54 -19.71 6.21
CA ALA A 157 14.47 -20.16 5.33
C ALA A 157 13.22 -20.61 6.12
N ASN A 158 13.40 -21.38 7.21
CA ASN A 158 12.29 -21.90 8.00
C ASN A 158 11.51 -20.78 8.70
N ASN A 159 12.19 -19.84 9.39
CA ASN A 159 11.49 -18.76 10.08
C ASN A 159 10.81 -17.81 9.09
N SER A 160 11.46 -17.49 7.96
CA SER A 160 10.83 -16.67 6.91
C SER A 160 9.59 -17.34 6.32
N LEU A 161 9.65 -18.64 6.00
CA LEU A 161 8.51 -19.38 5.46
C LEU A 161 7.35 -19.44 6.46
N VAL A 162 7.64 -19.80 7.72
CA VAL A 162 6.61 -19.85 8.77
C VAL A 162 6.01 -18.46 9.00
N GLY A 163 6.83 -17.40 9.00
CA GLY A 163 6.35 -16.02 9.11
C GLY A 163 5.36 -15.66 8.01
N VAL A 164 5.69 -15.95 6.74
CA VAL A 164 4.78 -15.76 5.59
C VAL A 164 3.48 -16.55 5.78
N MET A 165 3.56 -17.82 6.19
CA MET A 165 2.38 -18.66 6.40
C MET A 165 1.50 -18.15 7.53
N VAL A 166 2.09 -17.74 8.66
CA VAL A 166 1.34 -17.17 9.80
C VAL A 166 0.59 -15.92 9.36
N ILE A 167 1.23 -14.99 8.65
CA ILE A 167 0.57 -13.78 8.13
C ILE A 167 -0.55 -14.16 7.15
N THR A 168 -0.31 -15.15 6.29
CA THR A 168 -1.29 -15.63 5.31
C THR A 168 -2.55 -16.16 6.00
N PHE A 169 -2.41 -17.00 7.03
CA PHE A 169 -3.54 -17.54 7.77
C PHE A 169 -4.24 -16.47 8.60
N THR A 170 -3.49 -15.72 9.39
CA THR A 170 -4.06 -14.78 10.38
C THR A 170 -4.62 -13.51 9.76
N VAL A 171 -4.04 -13.02 8.67
CA VAL A 171 -4.43 -11.75 8.04
C VAL A 171 -5.09 -12.00 6.69
N LEU A 172 -4.40 -12.66 5.75
CA LEU A 172 -4.89 -12.70 4.36
C LEU A 172 -6.17 -13.52 4.17
N ILE A 173 -6.28 -14.68 4.80
CA ILE A 173 -7.46 -15.53 4.68
C ILE A 173 -8.66 -14.90 5.39
N VAL A 174 -8.44 -14.38 6.59
CA VAL A 174 -9.48 -13.73 7.41
C VAL A 174 -10.05 -12.48 6.73
N MET A 175 -9.22 -11.70 6.03
CA MET A 175 -9.63 -10.40 5.49
C MET A 175 -10.18 -10.47 4.06
N ARG A 176 -10.58 -11.66 3.62
CA ARG A 176 -11.13 -11.90 2.27
C ARG A 176 -12.67 -11.81 2.20
N SER A 177 -13.33 -11.29 3.23
CA SER A 177 -14.78 -11.15 3.25
C SER A 177 -15.29 -10.13 2.23
N GLU A 178 -16.31 -10.51 1.46
CA GLU A 178 -17.01 -9.60 0.57
C GLU A 178 -17.88 -8.64 1.38
N MET A 179 -17.87 -7.36 1.00
CA MET A 179 -18.63 -6.31 1.66
C MET A 179 -19.55 -5.62 0.66
N GLU A 180 -20.76 -5.27 1.09
CA GLU A 180 -21.76 -4.63 0.24
C GLU A 180 -21.39 -3.19 -0.13
N GLY A 181 -21.87 -2.73 -1.28
CA GLY A 181 -21.69 -1.37 -1.79
C GLY A 181 -20.75 -1.26 -3.01
N PRO A 182 -20.59 -0.04 -3.54
CA PRO A 182 -19.96 0.20 -4.84
C PRO A 182 -18.50 -0.23 -4.86
N THR A 183 -18.07 -0.70 -6.04
CA THR A 183 -16.70 -1.13 -6.29
C THR A 183 -15.84 -0.01 -6.88
N ILE A 184 -16.43 0.86 -7.70
CA ILE A 184 -15.74 1.97 -8.37
C ILE A 184 -15.82 3.23 -7.50
N PRO A 185 -14.72 3.96 -7.27
CA PRO A 185 -14.77 5.23 -6.56
C PRO A 185 -15.60 6.29 -7.31
N PRO A 186 -16.35 7.16 -6.61
CA PRO A 186 -17.18 8.18 -7.26
C PRO A 186 -16.37 9.10 -8.19
N GLY A 187 -16.80 9.23 -9.44
CA GLY A 187 -16.16 10.06 -10.46
C GLY A 187 -14.91 9.45 -11.12
N TRP A 188 -14.60 8.17 -10.85
CA TRP A 188 -13.51 7.45 -11.50
C TRP A 188 -13.99 6.68 -12.74
N SER A 189 -13.10 6.51 -13.73
CA SER A 189 -13.39 5.69 -14.93
C SER A 189 -13.16 4.20 -14.71
N TYR A 190 -12.41 3.81 -13.68
CA TYR A 190 -12.06 2.42 -13.38
C TYR A 190 -11.89 2.18 -11.87
N ASN A 191 -11.76 0.92 -11.47
CA ASN A 191 -11.51 0.55 -10.08
C ASN A 191 -10.01 0.23 -9.83
N PRO A 192 -9.31 1.03 -8.99
CA PRO A 192 -7.89 0.82 -8.70
C PRO A 192 -7.57 -0.39 -7.81
N SER A 193 -8.55 -0.90 -7.05
CA SER A 193 -8.36 -2.05 -6.15
C SER A 193 -8.65 -3.41 -6.83
N THR A 194 -8.81 -3.44 -8.15
CA THR A 194 -9.06 -4.69 -8.88
C THR A 194 -7.91 -5.69 -8.73
N GLY A 195 -8.23 -6.98 -8.74
CA GLY A 195 -7.21 -8.03 -8.64
C GLY A 195 -6.23 -8.00 -9.81
N ALA A 196 -6.70 -7.66 -11.02
CA ALA A 196 -5.84 -7.55 -12.19
C ALA A 196 -4.87 -6.36 -12.09
N GLN A 197 -5.28 -5.20 -11.55
CA GLN A 197 -4.37 -4.10 -11.26
C GLN A 197 -3.33 -4.43 -10.21
N ARG A 198 -3.70 -5.23 -9.21
CA ARG A 198 -2.76 -5.66 -8.17
C ARG A 198 -1.79 -6.74 -8.65
N ALA A 199 -2.11 -7.48 -9.70
CA ALA A 199 -1.29 -8.60 -10.16
C ALA A 199 0.15 -8.20 -10.54
N PRO A 200 0.42 -7.10 -11.27
CA PRO A 200 1.78 -6.62 -11.49
C PRO A 200 2.51 -6.24 -10.21
N LEU A 201 1.84 -5.58 -9.25
CA LEU A 201 2.44 -5.22 -7.96
C LEU A 201 2.86 -6.47 -7.18
N ILE A 202 1.97 -7.48 -7.12
CA ILE A 202 2.25 -8.77 -6.50
C ILE A 202 3.41 -9.48 -7.20
N ALA A 203 3.40 -9.52 -8.53
CA ALA A 203 4.46 -10.16 -9.32
C ALA A 203 5.83 -9.48 -9.08
N LEU A 204 5.87 -8.15 -9.08
CA LEU A 204 7.08 -7.37 -8.79
C LEU A 204 7.55 -7.57 -7.35
N GLY A 205 6.63 -7.62 -6.38
CA GLY A 205 6.93 -7.94 -4.98
C GLY A 205 7.53 -9.35 -4.83
N ILE A 206 6.95 -10.36 -5.48
CA ILE A 206 7.50 -11.73 -5.45
C ILE A 206 8.89 -11.80 -6.10
N LEU A 207 9.08 -11.15 -7.25
CA LEU A 207 10.38 -11.08 -7.92
C LEU A 207 11.43 -10.36 -7.05
N GLY A 208 11.04 -9.25 -6.44
CA GLY A 208 11.86 -8.51 -5.48
C GLY A 208 12.24 -9.37 -4.27
N PHE A 209 11.27 -10.12 -3.71
CA PHE A 209 11.50 -11.04 -2.60
C PHE A 209 12.58 -12.07 -2.95
N PHE A 210 12.45 -12.78 -4.07
CA PHE A 210 13.44 -13.80 -4.44
C PHE A 210 14.82 -13.19 -4.73
N ALA A 211 14.89 -12.04 -5.39
CA ALA A 211 16.15 -11.36 -5.64
C ALA A 211 16.82 -10.93 -4.32
N SER A 212 16.07 -10.31 -3.42
CA SER A 212 16.56 -9.88 -2.11
C SER A 212 16.91 -11.04 -1.19
N TRP A 213 16.11 -12.11 -1.16
CA TRP A 213 16.38 -13.32 -0.39
C TRP A 213 17.67 -14.01 -0.84
N TYR A 214 17.92 -14.07 -2.14
CA TYR A 214 19.17 -14.57 -2.71
C TYR A 214 20.38 -13.71 -2.32
N MET A 215 20.28 -12.38 -2.44
CA MET A 215 21.35 -11.47 -2.03
C MET A 215 21.59 -11.49 -0.50
N ALA A 216 20.53 -11.67 0.30
CA ALA A 216 20.64 -11.82 1.75
C ALA A 216 21.40 -13.10 2.13
N ALA A 217 21.20 -14.19 1.39
CA ALA A 217 21.96 -15.42 1.60
C ALA A 217 23.48 -15.21 1.43
N PHE A 218 23.90 -14.34 0.50
CA PHE A 218 25.31 -13.97 0.35
C PHE A 218 25.80 -13.11 1.52
N GLN A 219 25.03 -12.10 1.93
CA GLN A 219 25.41 -11.21 3.03
C GLN A 219 25.50 -11.93 4.38
N LEU A 220 24.64 -12.93 4.60
CA LEU A 220 24.66 -13.80 5.78
C LEU A 220 25.73 -14.90 5.68
N GLY A 221 26.44 -15.02 4.54
CA GLY A 221 27.55 -15.94 4.36
C GLY A 221 27.14 -17.38 4.05
N TYR A 222 25.91 -17.64 3.61
CA TYR A 222 25.45 -18.98 3.22
C TYR A 222 25.94 -19.39 1.82
N ILE A 223 26.21 -18.41 0.97
CA ILE A 223 26.76 -18.60 -0.37
C ILE A 223 27.99 -17.71 -0.56
N GLU A 224 28.97 -18.19 -1.31
CA GLU A 224 30.27 -17.53 -1.48
C GLU A 224 30.32 -16.54 -2.65
N SER A 225 29.38 -16.62 -3.59
CA SER A 225 29.32 -15.76 -4.78
C SER A 225 27.89 -15.45 -5.19
N VAL A 226 27.73 -14.33 -5.90
CA VAL A 226 26.42 -13.87 -6.40
C VAL A 226 26.41 -13.86 -7.91
N TRP A 227 25.34 -14.43 -8.48
CA TRP A 227 25.12 -14.37 -9.91
C TRP A 227 24.81 -12.93 -10.35
N ASP A 228 25.65 -12.41 -11.24
CA ASP A 228 25.48 -11.11 -11.88
C ASP A 228 25.80 -11.21 -13.38
N PRO A 229 24.83 -10.98 -14.28
CA PRO A 229 25.04 -11.13 -15.72
C PRO A 229 25.76 -9.95 -16.37
N LEU A 230 25.75 -8.75 -15.78
CA LEU A 230 26.29 -7.53 -16.43
C LEU A 230 27.52 -6.96 -15.72
N TYR A 231 27.56 -7.03 -14.39
CA TYR A 231 28.54 -6.30 -13.60
C TYR A 231 29.41 -7.18 -12.71
N ASN A 232 29.56 -8.49 -12.96
CA ASN A 232 30.42 -9.39 -12.17
C ASN A 232 31.91 -8.95 -12.19
N PRO A 233 32.63 -8.82 -11.04
CA PRO A 233 32.26 -9.09 -9.64
C PRO A 233 31.72 -7.87 -8.85
N GLY A 234 31.32 -6.81 -9.53
CA GLY A 234 30.79 -5.57 -8.99
C GLY A 234 29.62 -5.72 -8.01
N THR A 235 28.70 -6.67 -8.21
CA THR A 235 27.64 -6.96 -7.24
C THR A 235 28.19 -7.38 -5.87
N GLU A 236 29.23 -8.23 -5.83
CA GLU A 236 29.87 -8.64 -4.57
C GLU A 236 30.53 -7.44 -3.88
N GLY A 237 31.12 -6.52 -4.66
CA GLY A 237 31.65 -5.25 -4.16
C GLY A 237 30.57 -4.36 -3.53
N VAL A 238 29.39 -4.28 -4.14
CA VAL A 238 28.25 -3.52 -3.59
C VAL A 238 27.75 -4.14 -2.29
N LEU A 239 27.54 -5.47 -2.27
CA LEU A 239 26.98 -6.19 -1.12
C LEU A 239 27.94 -6.27 0.08
N THR A 240 29.25 -6.10 -0.14
CA THR A 240 30.26 -6.09 0.94
C THR A 240 30.76 -4.69 1.30
N SER A 241 30.16 -3.65 0.68
CA SER A 241 30.54 -2.25 0.84
C SER A 241 30.33 -1.72 2.26
N GLN A 242 30.98 -0.58 2.57
CA GLN A 242 30.78 0.11 3.84
C GLN A 242 29.34 0.59 4.02
N VAL A 243 28.64 0.91 2.93
CA VAL A 243 27.23 1.34 2.97
C VAL A 243 26.33 0.19 3.43
N SER A 244 26.53 -1.00 2.86
CA SER A 244 25.78 -2.19 3.28
C SER A 244 26.12 -2.58 4.73
N LYS A 245 27.40 -2.52 5.12
CA LYS A 245 27.86 -2.81 6.49
C LYS A 245 27.53 -1.72 7.51
N ALA A 246 27.08 -0.54 7.08
CA ALA A 246 26.70 0.55 7.99
C ALA A 246 25.36 0.28 8.67
N PHE A 247 24.52 -0.58 8.09
CA PHE A 247 23.28 -1.00 8.72
C PHE A 247 23.54 -2.13 9.72
N PRO A 248 22.85 -2.13 10.89
CA PRO A 248 23.01 -3.18 11.91
C PRO A 248 22.52 -4.56 11.43
N VAL A 249 21.84 -4.60 10.29
CA VAL A 249 21.20 -5.76 9.69
C VAL A 249 21.47 -5.77 8.19
N SER A 250 21.40 -6.95 7.57
CA SER A 250 21.49 -7.12 6.12
C SER A 250 20.45 -6.27 5.39
N ASP A 251 20.90 -5.36 4.53
CA ASP A 251 20.03 -4.51 3.69
C ASP A 251 19.26 -5.33 2.66
N ALA A 252 19.89 -6.36 2.07
CA ALA A 252 19.17 -7.31 1.22
C ALA A 252 18.13 -8.11 2.01
N GLY A 253 18.42 -8.48 3.25
CA GLY A 253 17.49 -9.16 4.16
C GLY A 253 16.29 -8.29 4.53
N LEU A 254 16.51 -7.01 4.83
CA LEU A 254 15.44 -6.03 5.01
C LEU A 254 14.58 -5.88 3.75
N GLY A 255 15.21 -5.86 2.58
CA GLY A 255 14.52 -5.90 1.29
C GLY A 255 13.62 -7.13 1.16
N ALA A 256 14.12 -8.32 1.51
CA ALA A 256 13.34 -9.55 1.45
C ALA A 256 12.10 -9.48 2.36
N VAL A 257 12.23 -8.92 3.57
CA VAL A 257 11.08 -8.71 4.46
C VAL A 257 10.08 -7.73 3.86
N ALA A 258 10.55 -6.58 3.37
CA ALA A 258 9.71 -5.57 2.74
C ALA A 258 8.92 -6.14 1.55
N TYR A 259 9.60 -6.77 0.60
CA TYR A 259 8.96 -7.39 -0.57
C TYR A 259 7.99 -8.52 -0.20
N SER A 260 8.27 -9.28 0.87
CA SER A 260 7.34 -10.28 1.39
C SER A 260 6.04 -9.62 1.87
N VAL A 261 6.16 -8.56 2.69
CA VAL A 261 5.02 -7.81 3.22
C VAL A 261 4.26 -7.14 2.08
N GLU A 262 4.93 -6.52 1.12
CA GLU A 262 4.31 -5.92 -0.07
C GLU A 262 3.51 -6.95 -0.87
N ALA A 263 4.09 -8.11 -1.16
CA ALA A 263 3.41 -9.18 -1.90
C ALA A 263 2.16 -9.66 -1.13
N LEU A 264 2.28 -9.89 0.18
CA LEU A 264 1.17 -10.31 1.03
C LEU A 264 0.06 -9.24 1.08
N MET A 265 0.40 -7.98 1.29
CA MET A 265 -0.55 -6.87 1.25
C MET A 265 -1.21 -6.71 -0.13
N GLY A 266 -0.51 -7.02 -1.22
CA GLY A 266 -1.09 -7.07 -2.57
C GLY A 266 -2.22 -8.10 -2.69
N PHE A 267 -2.03 -9.30 -2.13
CA PHE A 267 -3.06 -10.35 -2.08
C PHE A 267 -4.23 -10.03 -1.12
N MET A 268 -4.05 -9.06 -0.24
CA MET A 268 -5.03 -8.71 0.78
C MET A 268 -6.20 -7.90 0.22
N GLY A 269 -7.43 -8.31 0.57
CA GLY A 269 -8.66 -7.56 0.32
C GLY A 269 -9.27 -7.69 -1.07
N ASP A 270 -10.51 -7.23 -1.19
CA ASP A 270 -11.34 -7.27 -2.39
C ASP A 270 -11.25 -5.96 -3.22
N ARG A 271 -11.95 -5.88 -4.35
CA ARG A 271 -12.17 -4.71 -5.21
C ARG A 271 -12.67 -3.45 -4.49
N ARG A 272 -13.11 -3.57 -3.24
CA ARG A 272 -13.68 -2.49 -2.41
C ARG A 272 -12.73 -1.99 -1.32
N ARG A 273 -11.51 -2.53 -1.29
CA ARG A 273 -10.47 -2.28 -0.28
C ARG A 273 -10.14 -0.80 -0.08
N TRP A 274 -10.12 0.00 -1.15
CA TRP A 274 -9.90 1.45 -1.06
C TRP A 274 -10.85 2.17 -0.08
N ARG A 275 -12.07 1.65 0.14
CA ARG A 275 -13.04 2.18 1.11
C ARG A 275 -13.18 1.37 2.39
N THR A 276 -13.00 0.05 2.32
CA THR A 276 -13.26 -0.84 3.46
C THR A 276 -12.05 -0.98 4.38
N MET A 277 -10.83 -0.84 3.84
CA MET A 277 -9.59 -0.91 4.59
C MET A 277 -8.65 0.26 4.26
N PRO A 278 -9.04 1.52 4.53
CA PRO A 278 -8.19 2.67 4.23
C PRO A 278 -6.81 2.58 4.88
N TRP A 279 -6.76 2.05 6.11
CA TRP A 279 -5.52 1.82 6.86
C TRP A 279 -4.52 0.93 6.11
N MET A 280 -5.01 -0.12 5.44
CA MET A 280 -4.13 -1.06 4.77
C MET A 280 -3.58 -0.48 3.48
N VAL A 281 -4.42 0.20 2.69
CA VAL A 281 -3.98 0.94 1.50
C VAL A 281 -2.95 2.01 1.89
N ALA A 282 -3.16 2.70 3.02
CA ALA A 282 -2.20 3.67 3.52
C ALA A 282 -0.87 3.02 3.90
N PHE A 283 -0.87 1.91 4.65
CA PHE A 283 0.38 1.20 4.95
C PHE A 283 1.06 0.66 3.69
N PHE A 284 0.29 0.15 2.71
CA PHE A 284 0.85 -0.29 1.45
C PHE A 284 1.57 0.85 0.73
N GLY A 285 0.95 2.03 0.66
CA GLY A 285 1.61 3.24 0.14
C GLY A 285 2.84 3.67 0.96
N VAL A 286 2.79 3.58 2.28
CA VAL A 286 3.91 3.91 3.19
C VAL A 286 5.06 2.91 3.09
N VAL A 287 4.78 1.64 2.80
CA VAL A 287 5.82 0.65 2.54
C VAL A 287 6.44 0.93 1.17
N VAL A 288 5.63 1.00 0.11
CA VAL A 288 6.11 1.12 -1.27
C VAL A 288 6.82 2.45 -1.55
N ILE A 289 6.27 3.59 -1.12
CA ILE A 289 6.80 4.92 -1.51
C ILE A 289 8.12 5.25 -0.76
N PRO A 290 8.16 5.32 0.59
CA PRO A 290 9.38 5.47 1.35
C PRO A 290 10.47 4.43 1.06
N LEU A 291 10.14 3.14 0.97
CA LEU A 291 11.16 2.12 0.67
C LEU A 291 11.66 2.24 -0.77
N GLY A 292 10.78 2.58 -1.71
CA GLY A 292 11.18 2.92 -3.07
C GLY A 292 12.14 4.09 -3.14
N PHE A 293 11.92 5.13 -2.35
CA PHE A 293 12.86 6.23 -2.24
C PHE A 293 14.22 5.78 -1.67
N MET A 294 14.23 4.96 -0.62
CA MET A 294 15.47 4.39 -0.08
C MET A 294 16.21 3.53 -1.12
N GLN A 295 15.49 2.75 -1.93
CA GLN A 295 16.08 1.98 -3.03
C GLN A 295 16.73 2.86 -4.10
N VAL A 296 16.10 3.98 -4.46
CA VAL A 296 16.70 4.96 -5.38
C VAL A 296 17.99 5.53 -4.79
N LEU A 297 18.01 5.84 -3.50
CA LEU A 297 19.24 6.30 -2.81
C LEU A 297 20.33 5.22 -2.83
N LEU A 298 20.01 3.96 -2.55
CA LEU A 298 21.00 2.88 -2.61
C LEU A 298 21.57 2.71 -4.03
N VAL A 299 20.75 2.84 -5.06
CA VAL A 299 21.20 2.83 -6.47
C VAL A 299 22.12 4.01 -6.78
N ILE A 300 21.82 5.21 -6.28
CA ILE A 300 22.68 6.40 -6.43
C ILE A 300 24.04 6.18 -5.77
N MET A 301 24.05 5.55 -4.59
CA MET A 301 25.27 5.35 -3.80
C MET A 301 26.21 4.29 -4.37
N GLN A 302 25.71 3.34 -5.17
CA GLN A 302 26.52 2.31 -5.81
C GLN A 302 27.70 2.89 -6.64
N PRO A 303 27.47 3.70 -7.70
CA PRO A 303 28.57 4.26 -8.47
C PRO A 303 29.38 5.32 -7.70
N ILE A 304 28.74 6.10 -6.82
CA ILE A 304 29.40 7.23 -6.12
C ILE A 304 30.35 6.74 -5.02
N MET A 305 29.92 5.75 -4.23
CA MET A 305 30.70 5.27 -3.07
C MET A 305 31.46 3.98 -3.35
N VAL A 306 30.91 3.08 -4.16
CA VAL A 306 31.50 1.76 -4.43
C VAL A 306 32.25 1.76 -5.77
N GLY A 307 31.80 2.56 -6.74
CA GLY A 307 32.38 2.61 -8.09
C GLY A 307 31.97 1.43 -8.97
N THR A 308 30.99 0.64 -8.55
CA THR A 308 30.45 -0.52 -9.27
C THR A 308 28.92 -0.50 -9.26
N TRP A 309 28.30 -1.38 -10.05
CA TRP A 309 26.86 -1.54 -10.13
C TRP A 309 26.45 -2.95 -9.72
N CYS A 310 25.21 -3.08 -9.26
CA CYS A 310 24.58 -4.35 -8.95
C CYS A 310 23.36 -4.56 -9.86
N THR A 311 23.40 -5.53 -10.77
CA THR A 311 22.30 -5.76 -11.73
C THR A 311 20.98 -6.07 -11.03
N LEU A 312 21.00 -6.94 -10.02
CA LEU A 312 19.80 -7.33 -9.26
C LEU A 312 19.23 -6.15 -8.45
N CYS A 313 20.09 -5.26 -7.96
CA CYS A 313 19.70 -4.05 -7.24
C CYS A 313 19.06 -3.03 -8.18
N LEU A 314 19.61 -2.84 -9.38
CA LEU A 314 19.04 -1.98 -10.42
C LEU A 314 17.69 -2.50 -10.89
N LEU A 315 17.57 -3.81 -11.13
CA LEU A 315 16.32 -4.45 -11.55
C LEU A 315 15.23 -4.30 -10.48
N SER A 316 15.57 -4.57 -9.23
CA SER A 316 14.62 -4.45 -8.11
C SER A 316 14.20 -2.99 -7.87
N ALA A 317 15.14 -2.05 -7.95
CA ALA A 317 14.83 -0.62 -7.83
C ALA A 317 13.92 -0.14 -8.97
N PHE A 318 14.18 -0.59 -10.20
CA PHE A 318 13.33 -0.27 -11.33
C PHE A 318 11.91 -0.84 -11.17
N GLY A 319 11.79 -2.10 -10.73
CA GLY A 319 10.50 -2.71 -10.40
C GLY A 319 9.74 -1.91 -9.33
N MET A 320 10.44 -1.44 -8.30
CA MET A 320 9.85 -0.64 -7.22
C MET A 320 9.34 0.73 -7.69
N LEU A 321 10.02 1.39 -8.62
CA LEU A 321 9.51 2.63 -9.26
C LEU A 321 8.19 2.39 -10.01
N TRP A 322 8.06 1.23 -10.66
CA TRP A 322 6.80 0.83 -11.30
C TRP A 322 5.70 0.52 -10.29
N MET A 323 6.04 -0.14 -9.17
CA MET A 323 5.08 -0.36 -8.08
C MET A 323 4.55 0.96 -7.53
N ILE A 324 5.40 1.98 -7.35
CA ILE A 324 4.94 3.32 -6.95
C ILE A 324 3.91 3.85 -7.95
N SER A 325 4.22 3.79 -9.24
CA SER A 325 3.34 4.31 -10.31
C SER A 325 1.96 3.64 -10.33
N LEU A 326 1.93 2.34 -10.04
CA LEU A 326 0.72 1.52 -9.98
C LEU A 326 -0.02 1.58 -8.63
N THR A 327 0.58 2.16 -7.58
CA THR A 327 -0.02 2.23 -6.23
C THR A 327 -0.67 3.57 -5.96
N VAL A 328 -0.19 4.64 -6.61
CA VAL A 328 -0.63 6.01 -6.30
C VAL A 328 -2.13 6.19 -6.53
N ASP A 329 -2.70 5.54 -7.53
CA ASP A 329 -4.13 5.66 -7.83
C ASP A 329 -5.01 5.11 -6.69
N GLU A 330 -4.69 3.93 -6.16
CA GLU A 330 -5.42 3.36 -5.02
C GLU A 330 -5.27 4.24 -3.77
N VAL A 331 -4.09 4.80 -3.52
CA VAL A 331 -3.83 5.72 -2.41
C VAL A 331 -4.64 7.01 -2.57
N VAL A 332 -4.76 7.55 -3.79
CA VAL A 332 -5.57 8.74 -4.09
C VAL A 332 -7.06 8.44 -3.89
N ALA A 333 -7.56 7.32 -4.41
CA ALA A 333 -8.96 6.91 -4.24
C ALA A 333 -9.33 6.75 -2.76
N MET A 334 -8.46 6.09 -1.99
CA MET A 334 -8.61 5.95 -0.54
C MET A 334 -8.59 7.31 0.17
N GLY A 335 -7.63 8.19 -0.17
CA GLY A 335 -7.53 9.53 0.43
C GLY A 335 -8.75 10.39 0.16
N GLN A 336 -9.28 10.38 -1.08
CA GLN A 336 -10.53 11.05 -1.43
C GLN A 336 -11.71 10.54 -0.59
N TYR A 337 -11.75 9.23 -0.34
CA TYR A 337 -12.80 8.61 0.47
C TYR A 337 -12.72 9.00 1.95
N VAL A 338 -11.54 8.93 2.56
CA VAL A 338 -11.35 9.32 3.96
C VAL A 338 -11.72 10.80 4.16
N VAL A 339 -11.29 11.68 3.25
CA VAL A 339 -11.67 13.10 3.28
C VAL A 339 -13.18 13.29 3.14
N ARG A 340 -13.86 12.45 2.36
CA ARG A 340 -15.33 12.48 2.24
C ARG A 340 -16.01 12.10 3.56
N LEU A 341 -15.60 11.00 4.20
CA LEU A 341 -16.16 10.57 5.49
C LEU A 341 -15.99 11.65 6.57
N MET A 342 -14.81 12.28 6.63
CA MET A 342 -14.57 13.39 7.55
C MET A 342 -15.49 14.59 7.30
N ARG A 343 -15.80 14.90 6.03
CA ARG A 343 -16.74 15.97 5.68
C ARG A 343 -18.18 15.64 6.03
N GLN A 344 -18.53 14.35 6.12
CA GLN A 344 -19.83 13.86 6.55
C GLN A 344 -19.96 13.80 8.09
N GLY A 345 -18.88 14.08 8.83
CA GLY A 345 -18.89 14.18 10.29
C GLY A 345 -18.18 13.04 11.03
N ASP A 346 -17.63 12.05 10.33
CA ASP A 346 -16.86 10.97 10.96
C ASP A 346 -15.50 11.48 11.47
N SER A 347 -15.04 10.90 12.59
CA SER A 347 -13.69 11.15 13.09
C SER A 347 -12.64 10.52 12.16
N LEU A 348 -11.46 11.15 12.04
CA LEU A 348 -10.31 10.60 11.29
C LEU A 348 -9.98 9.16 11.69
N TRP A 349 -10.01 8.88 13.00
CA TRP A 349 -9.67 7.58 13.54
C TRP A 349 -10.67 6.51 13.09
N THR A 350 -11.97 6.82 13.19
CA THR A 350 -13.04 5.92 12.77
C THR A 350 -13.00 5.72 11.24
N ALA A 351 -12.89 6.79 10.46
CA ALA A 351 -12.83 6.73 9.01
C ALA A 351 -11.63 5.91 8.50
N PHE A 352 -10.47 6.04 9.15
CA PHE A 352 -9.24 5.35 8.76
C PHE A 352 -9.24 3.86 9.12
N TRP A 353 -9.60 3.51 10.36
CA TRP A 353 -9.53 2.13 10.85
C TRP A 353 -10.75 1.29 10.50
N MET A 354 -11.96 1.87 10.57
CA MET A 354 -13.20 1.12 10.35
C MET A 354 -13.70 1.18 8.91
N GLY A 355 -13.21 2.12 8.09
CA GLY A 355 -13.71 2.33 6.74
C GLY A 355 -15.20 2.67 6.72
N GLY A 356 -15.86 2.44 5.57
CA GLY A 356 -17.31 2.58 5.47
C GLY A 356 -17.92 2.03 4.19
N THR A 357 -19.23 2.23 4.06
CA THR A 357 -20.04 1.93 2.88
C THR A 357 -20.63 3.22 2.33
N ILE A 358 -20.77 3.28 1.01
CA ILE A 358 -21.53 4.35 0.34
C ILE A 358 -22.82 3.68 -0.17
N PRO A 359 -24.00 4.27 0.08
CA PRO A 359 -25.22 3.85 -0.59
C PRO A 359 -25.04 3.89 -2.12
N GLU A 360 -25.51 2.86 -2.84
CA GLU A 360 -25.29 2.75 -4.29
C GLU A 360 -25.92 3.91 -5.09
N ASP A 361 -27.01 4.47 -4.58
CA ASP A 361 -27.71 5.64 -5.11
C ASP A 361 -26.90 6.94 -4.97
N GLU A 362 -26.12 7.10 -3.89
CA GLU A 362 -25.22 8.24 -3.69
C GLU A 362 -23.90 8.13 -4.44
N ALA A 363 -23.48 6.91 -4.79
CA ALA A 363 -22.20 6.67 -5.45
C ALA A 363 -22.16 7.28 -6.86
N GLY A 364 -23.32 7.48 -7.50
CA GLY A 364 -23.43 8.14 -8.80
C GLY A 364 -22.59 7.46 -9.88
N VAL A 365 -22.47 6.12 -9.83
CA VAL A 365 -21.67 5.35 -10.77
C VAL A 365 -22.38 5.35 -12.11
N ASP A 366 -21.86 6.16 -13.05
CA ASP A 366 -22.27 6.09 -14.45
C ASP A 366 -21.68 4.83 -15.07
N GLU A 367 -22.43 3.72 -15.01
CA GLU A 367 -22.02 2.42 -15.55
C GLU A 367 -21.63 2.48 -17.04
N THR A 368 -22.19 3.45 -17.79
CA THR A 368 -21.88 3.62 -19.22
C THR A 368 -20.54 4.30 -19.48
N GLY A 369 -20.00 5.03 -18.50
CA GLY A 369 -18.73 5.74 -18.56
C GLY A 369 -17.57 5.05 -17.84
N THR A 370 -17.79 3.84 -17.31
CA THR A 370 -16.80 3.04 -16.58
C THR A 370 -16.25 1.90 -17.42
N ARG A 371 -14.96 1.59 -17.26
CA ARG A 371 -14.34 0.46 -17.95
C ARG A 371 -14.85 -0.87 -17.38
N PRO A 372 -15.25 -1.84 -18.22
CA PRO A 372 -15.75 -3.13 -17.75
C PRO A 372 -14.62 -3.94 -17.10
N ILE A 373 -14.88 -4.45 -15.90
CA ILE A 373 -13.93 -5.26 -15.13
C ILE A 373 -13.95 -6.70 -15.68
N GLY A 374 -12.78 -7.26 -16.03
CA GLY A 374 -12.66 -8.64 -16.51
C GLY A 374 -12.67 -8.83 -18.04
N ASP A 375 -12.98 -7.79 -18.81
CA ASP A 375 -13.04 -7.87 -20.28
C ASP A 375 -11.68 -7.71 -20.97
N SER A 376 -10.67 -7.18 -20.26
CA SER A 376 -9.33 -6.93 -20.85
C SER A 376 -8.19 -7.40 -19.93
N PRO A 377 -7.84 -8.70 -19.94
CA PRO A 377 -6.81 -9.26 -19.05
C PRO A 377 -5.42 -8.62 -19.18
N ILE A 378 -5.12 -8.04 -20.35
CA ILE A 378 -3.83 -7.41 -20.66
C ILE A 378 -3.84 -5.91 -20.35
N GLY A 379 -4.99 -5.26 -20.48
CA GLY A 379 -5.12 -3.80 -20.31
C GLY A 379 -5.42 -3.39 -18.87
N GLU A 380 -6.28 -4.15 -18.19
CA GLU A 380 -6.70 -3.89 -16.80
C GLU A 380 -5.53 -3.69 -15.83
N PRO A 381 -4.43 -4.47 -15.89
CA PRO A 381 -3.31 -4.30 -14.97
C PRO A 381 -2.57 -2.95 -15.05
N PHE A 382 -2.74 -2.20 -16.13
CA PHE A 382 -2.02 -0.95 -16.40
C PHE A 382 -2.95 0.26 -16.58
N TRP A 383 -4.22 0.16 -16.19
CA TRP A 383 -5.10 1.33 -16.16
C TRP A 383 -4.56 2.39 -15.19
N GLY A 384 -4.77 3.66 -15.54
CA GLY A 384 -4.17 4.80 -14.85
C GLY A 384 -2.66 4.96 -15.00
N VAL A 385 -2.00 4.09 -15.78
CA VAL A 385 -0.64 4.31 -16.24
C VAL A 385 -0.66 4.63 -17.71
N SER A 386 -0.04 5.76 -18.07
CA SER A 386 0.17 6.11 -19.47
C SER A 386 1.61 6.54 -19.70
N ILE A 387 2.16 6.09 -20.83
CA ILE A 387 3.56 6.27 -21.18
C ILE A 387 3.66 7.11 -22.46
N PRO A 388 3.59 8.45 -22.36
CA PRO A 388 3.86 9.33 -23.49
C PRO A 388 5.30 9.16 -23.99
N TRP A 389 5.51 9.35 -25.29
CA TRP A 389 6.86 9.34 -25.89
C TRP A 389 7.83 10.31 -25.20
N THR A 390 7.31 11.41 -24.65
CA THR A 390 8.12 12.40 -23.93
C THR A 390 8.73 11.83 -22.65
N LEU A 391 7.97 11.02 -21.90
CA LEU A 391 8.49 10.33 -20.72
C LEU A 391 9.45 9.21 -21.10
N LEU A 392 9.19 8.48 -22.19
CA LEU A 392 10.16 7.48 -22.69
C LEU A 392 11.49 8.14 -23.06
N GLY A 393 11.44 9.28 -23.76
CA GLY A 393 12.62 10.05 -24.10
C GLY A 393 13.36 10.56 -22.86
N ALA A 394 12.66 11.10 -21.86
CA ALA A 394 13.26 11.55 -20.61
C ALA A 394 13.89 10.39 -19.82
N MET A 395 13.24 9.23 -19.79
CA MET A 395 13.76 8.02 -19.15
C MET A 395 15.04 7.52 -19.85
N ALA A 396 15.03 7.47 -21.18
CA ALA A 396 16.20 7.10 -21.97
C ALA A 396 17.36 8.08 -21.77
N LEU A 397 17.08 9.38 -21.65
CA LEU A 397 18.09 10.39 -21.33
C LEU A 397 18.63 10.24 -19.91
N GLY A 398 17.79 9.90 -18.93
CA GLY A 398 18.25 9.61 -17.57
C GLY A 398 19.21 8.41 -17.54
N VAL A 399 18.87 7.31 -18.21
CA VAL A 399 19.76 6.14 -18.37
C VAL A 399 21.05 6.53 -19.12
N TRP A 400 20.94 7.33 -20.19
CA TRP A 400 22.10 7.84 -20.92
C TRP A 400 23.04 8.65 -20.02
N LEU A 401 22.49 9.51 -19.16
CA LEU A 401 23.28 10.30 -18.21
C LEU A 401 24.01 9.40 -17.20
N MET A 402 23.37 8.33 -16.71
CA MET A 402 24.02 7.35 -15.84
C MET A 402 25.18 6.62 -16.53
N LEU A 403 25.12 6.41 -17.85
CA LEU A 403 26.17 5.75 -18.64
C LEU A 403 27.20 6.73 -19.21
N SER A 404 26.89 8.03 -19.27
CA SER A 404 27.76 9.01 -19.91
C SER A 404 29.18 9.10 -19.31
N PRO A 405 29.41 8.91 -17.99
CA PRO A 405 30.77 8.99 -17.45
C PRO A 405 31.71 7.91 -17.99
N THR A 406 31.19 6.70 -18.23
CA THR A 406 32.00 5.60 -18.77
C THR A 406 32.34 5.81 -20.25
N LEU A 407 31.44 6.44 -21.01
CA LEU A 407 31.64 6.74 -22.43
C LEU A 407 32.61 7.91 -22.68
N PHE A 408 32.52 8.96 -21.86
CA PHE A 408 33.35 10.16 -22.02
C PHE A 408 34.58 10.17 -21.12
N GLY A 409 34.75 9.17 -20.25
CA GLY A 409 35.88 9.07 -19.32
C GLY A 409 35.91 10.19 -18.27
N THR A 410 34.74 10.75 -17.91
CA THR A 410 34.66 11.77 -16.86
C THR A 410 34.77 11.13 -15.49
N THR A 411 35.53 11.74 -14.58
CA THR A 411 35.78 11.23 -13.24
C THR A 411 35.49 12.29 -12.17
N GLY A 412 35.44 11.88 -10.90
CA GLY A 412 35.17 12.76 -9.76
C GLY A 412 33.74 13.32 -9.78
N LEU A 413 33.58 14.55 -9.29
CA LEU A 413 32.27 15.19 -9.06
C LEU A 413 31.37 15.25 -10.31
N MET A 414 31.95 15.31 -11.51
CA MET A 414 31.17 15.30 -12.75
C MET A 414 30.51 13.94 -13.01
N ALA A 415 31.22 12.85 -12.73
CA ALA A 415 30.68 11.50 -12.83
C ALA A 415 29.58 11.30 -11.80
N ASP A 416 29.84 11.67 -10.55
CA ASP A 416 28.89 11.56 -9.43
C ASP A 416 27.60 12.33 -9.72
N SER A 417 27.74 13.56 -10.23
CA SER A 417 26.60 14.38 -10.65
C SER A 417 25.79 13.71 -11.77
N SER A 418 26.45 13.09 -12.74
CA SER A 418 25.77 12.44 -13.87
C SER A 418 25.01 11.18 -13.42
N HIS A 419 25.60 10.38 -12.53
CA HIS A 419 24.94 9.23 -11.93
C HIS A 419 23.74 9.64 -11.07
N LEU A 420 23.93 10.59 -10.14
CA LEU A 420 22.88 11.10 -9.26
C LEU A 420 21.69 11.66 -10.03
N VAL A 421 21.97 12.56 -10.97
CA VAL A 421 20.90 13.27 -11.68
C VAL A 421 20.24 12.35 -12.71
N GLY A 422 21.04 11.52 -13.38
CA GLY A 422 20.52 10.52 -14.31
C GLY A 422 19.53 9.55 -13.64
N SER A 423 19.88 9.01 -12.46
CA SER A 423 18.98 8.12 -11.72
C SER A 423 17.73 8.84 -11.23
N LEU A 424 17.84 10.08 -10.73
CA LEU A 424 16.67 10.86 -10.30
C LEU A 424 15.72 11.18 -11.46
N VAL A 425 16.27 11.51 -12.64
CA VAL A 425 15.47 11.72 -13.86
C VAL A 425 14.72 10.43 -14.21
N VAL A 426 15.36 9.26 -14.17
CA VAL A 426 14.67 7.97 -14.37
C VAL A 426 13.57 7.79 -13.32
N SER A 427 13.87 7.98 -12.04
CA SER A 427 12.91 7.78 -10.95
C SER A 427 11.67 8.65 -11.07
N PHE A 428 11.83 9.97 -11.23
CA PHE A 428 10.70 10.88 -11.35
C PHE A 428 9.91 10.66 -12.64
N THR A 429 10.57 10.24 -13.72
CA THR A 429 9.90 9.95 -14.99
C THR A 429 9.08 8.67 -14.94
N VAL A 430 9.59 7.60 -14.30
CA VAL A 430 8.83 6.36 -14.09
C VAL A 430 7.62 6.67 -13.22
N ILE A 431 7.79 7.33 -12.07
CA ILE A 431 6.69 7.71 -11.16
C ILE A 431 5.65 8.56 -11.89
N ALA A 432 6.08 9.52 -12.71
CA ALA A 432 5.18 10.35 -13.51
C ALA A 432 4.45 9.60 -14.62
N SER A 433 4.74 8.31 -14.85
CA SER A 433 3.96 7.46 -15.77
C SER A 433 2.59 7.10 -15.19
N GLY A 434 2.44 7.11 -13.85
CA GLY A 434 1.13 7.10 -13.21
C GLY A 434 0.40 8.42 -13.47
N GLU A 435 -0.77 8.37 -14.10
CA GLU A 435 -1.58 9.55 -14.42
C GLU A 435 -1.89 10.41 -13.17
N PRO A 436 -2.25 9.87 -11.98
CA PRO A 436 -2.43 10.69 -10.79
C PRO A 436 -1.16 11.37 -10.27
N ALA A 437 0.03 10.83 -10.59
CA ALA A 437 1.34 11.34 -10.22
C ALA A 437 2.01 12.16 -11.34
N ARG A 438 1.29 12.48 -12.43
CA ARG A 438 1.86 13.11 -13.64
C ARG A 438 2.63 14.41 -13.37
N ALA A 439 2.27 15.14 -12.32
CA ALA A 439 2.95 16.37 -11.90
C ALA A 439 4.41 16.15 -11.46
N VAL A 440 4.78 14.94 -11.03
CA VAL A 440 6.14 14.59 -10.58
C VAL A 440 7.19 14.84 -11.67
N ARG A 441 6.81 14.80 -12.96
CA ARG A 441 7.72 15.11 -14.08
C ARG A 441 8.35 16.51 -13.99
N PHE A 442 7.69 17.46 -13.31
CA PHE A 442 8.24 18.80 -13.14
C PHE A 442 9.47 18.84 -12.24
N LEU A 443 9.71 17.81 -11.42
CA LEU A 443 10.96 17.66 -10.67
C LEU A 443 12.16 17.45 -11.60
N ASN A 444 11.95 17.03 -12.85
CA ASN A 444 13.02 16.96 -13.84
C ASN A 444 13.47 18.34 -14.34
N ILE A 445 12.67 19.41 -14.18
CA ILE A 445 13.05 20.76 -14.62
C ILE A 445 14.29 21.28 -13.87
N PRO A 446 14.31 21.35 -12.53
CA PRO A 446 15.51 21.78 -11.82
C PRO A 446 16.71 20.85 -12.07
N LEU A 447 16.48 19.54 -12.23
CA LEU A 447 17.53 18.59 -12.60
C LEU A 447 18.11 18.87 -13.99
N ALA A 448 17.26 19.15 -14.97
CA ALA A 448 17.67 19.50 -16.33
C ALA A 448 18.50 20.78 -16.36
N VAL A 449 18.10 21.80 -15.58
CA VAL A 449 18.89 23.03 -15.41
C VAL A 449 20.25 22.72 -14.80
N TRP A 450 20.29 21.88 -13.76
CA TRP A 450 21.56 21.47 -13.15
C TRP A 450 22.47 20.73 -14.14
N ILE A 451 21.95 19.84 -14.97
CA ILE A 451 22.73 19.13 -16.01
C ILE A 451 23.41 20.12 -16.98
N VAL A 452 22.73 21.21 -17.35
CA VAL A 452 23.28 22.24 -18.24
C VAL A 452 24.39 23.05 -17.55
N VAL A 453 24.23 23.32 -16.24
CA VAL A 453 25.13 24.19 -15.47
C VAL A 453 26.36 23.45 -14.95
N ALA A 454 26.22 22.18 -14.53
CA ALA A 454 27.27 21.39 -13.87
C ALA A 454 28.62 21.34 -14.62
N PRO A 455 28.69 21.17 -15.96
CA PRO A 455 29.95 21.14 -16.69
C PRO A 455 30.77 22.44 -16.57
N TRP A 456 30.13 23.56 -16.27
CA TRP A 456 30.77 24.87 -16.14
C TRP A 456 31.23 25.17 -14.70
N LEU A 457 30.71 24.42 -13.72
CA LEU A 457 31.09 24.54 -12.32
C LEU A 457 32.28 23.64 -11.96
N PHE A 458 32.43 22.51 -12.65
CA PHE A 458 33.48 21.53 -12.35
C PHE A 458 34.70 21.69 -13.26
N ALA A 459 35.90 21.57 -12.67
CA ALA A 459 37.14 21.64 -13.40
C ALA A 459 37.47 20.31 -14.10
N GLY A 460 38.14 20.37 -15.25
CA GLY A 460 38.65 19.18 -15.96
C GLY A 460 37.62 18.43 -16.80
N VAL A 461 36.45 19.02 -17.07
CA VAL A 461 35.42 18.41 -17.93
C VAL A 461 35.83 18.51 -19.41
N PRO A 462 35.90 17.39 -20.16
CA PRO A 462 36.14 17.43 -21.60
C PRO A 462 35.06 18.22 -22.33
N THR A 463 35.43 19.02 -23.34
CA THR A 463 34.47 19.84 -24.10
C THR A 463 33.33 19.01 -24.71
N ILE A 464 33.64 17.80 -25.18
CA ILE A 464 32.63 16.86 -25.72
C ILE A 464 31.60 16.44 -24.66
N ALA A 465 32.05 16.21 -23.41
CA ALA A 465 31.19 15.84 -22.30
C ALA A 465 30.30 17.04 -21.87
N ALA A 466 30.85 18.25 -21.89
CA ALA A 466 30.09 19.48 -21.62
C ALA A 466 28.99 19.71 -22.67
N ILE A 467 29.29 19.54 -23.95
CA ILE A 467 28.29 19.64 -25.04
C ILE A 467 27.22 18.57 -24.87
N ASN A 468 27.61 17.32 -24.59
CA ASN A 468 26.66 16.22 -24.35
C ASN A 468 25.72 16.53 -23.17
N ALA A 469 26.25 17.03 -22.05
CA ALA A 469 25.46 17.42 -20.91
C ALA A 469 24.47 18.55 -21.25
N VAL A 470 24.91 19.61 -21.95
CA VAL A 470 24.02 20.70 -22.38
C VAL A 470 22.88 20.18 -23.26
N ILE A 471 23.18 19.31 -24.22
CA ILE A 471 22.17 18.70 -25.10
C ILE A 471 21.21 17.83 -24.29
N ALA A 472 21.72 16.93 -23.45
CA ALA A 472 20.91 16.03 -22.63
C ALA A 472 20.01 16.81 -21.66
N GLY A 473 20.53 17.87 -21.02
CA GLY A 473 19.78 18.75 -20.14
C GLY A 473 18.68 19.52 -20.89
N ALA A 474 19.00 20.11 -22.05
CA ALA A 474 18.01 20.80 -22.87
C ALA A 474 16.89 19.86 -23.35
N LEU A 475 17.23 18.65 -23.80
CA LEU A 475 16.24 17.66 -24.20
C LEU A 475 15.39 17.19 -23.02
N THR A 476 16.00 16.93 -21.85
CA THR A 476 15.26 16.55 -20.63
C THR A 476 14.27 17.64 -20.23
N LEU A 477 14.68 18.91 -20.31
CA LEU A 477 13.82 20.05 -20.04
C LEU A 477 12.61 20.08 -20.99
N VAL A 478 12.87 20.03 -22.29
CA VAL A 478 11.81 20.09 -23.33
C VAL A 478 10.85 18.91 -23.21
N LEU A 479 11.35 17.72 -22.92
CA LEU A 479 10.51 16.51 -22.79
C LEU A 479 9.72 16.46 -21.48
N SER A 480 10.13 17.19 -20.45
CA SER A 480 9.43 17.19 -19.15
C SER A 480 8.23 18.15 -19.10
N VAL A 481 8.12 19.09 -20.05
CA VAL A 481 7.02 20.08 -20.09
C VAL A 481 5.70 19.48 -20.60
N PRO A 482 5.66 18.75 -21.75
CA PRO A 482 4.41 18.24 -22.31
C PRO A 482 3.69 17.30 -21.35
N ARG A 483 2.36 17.49 -21.23
CA ARG A 483 1.50 16.70 -20.34
C ARG A 483 1.35 15.26 -20.80
N GLY A 484 1.25 15.05 -22.12
CA GLY A 484 0.79 13.79 -22.69
C GLY A 484 -0.72 13.57 -22.48
N PRO A 485 -1.29 12.50 -23.05
CA PRO A 485 -2.70 12.17 -22.86
C PRO A 485 -2.95 11.67 -21.43
N ILE A 486 -4.01 12.19 -20.81
CA ILE A 486 -4.64 11.63 -19.61
C ILE A 486 -5.92 10.96 -20.09
N THR A 487 -6.00 9.65 -19.91
CA THR A 487 -7.07 8.83 -20.50
C THR A 487 -8.19 8.56 -19.50
N ASP A 488 -7.87 8.56 -18.21
CA ASP A 488 -8.78 8.18 -17.15
C ASP A 488 -9.25 9.37 -16.29
N ARG A 489 -10.38 9.18 -15.60
CA ARG A 489 -10.99 10.17 -14.71
C ARG A 489 -10.71 9.78 -13.26
N TYR A 490 -10.44 10.77 -12.41
CA TYR A 490 -10.00 10.58 -11.02
C TYR A 490 -10.82 11.37 -10.00
N GLY A 491 -12.12 11.56 -10.27
CA GLY A 491 -13.03 12.26 -9.36
C GLY A 491 -12.58 13.70 -9.00
N GLY A 492 -11.98 14.44 -9.94
CA GLY A 492 -11.48 15.80 -9.73
C GLY A 492 -10.00 15.89 -9.36
N TRP A 493 -9.31 14.77 -9.13
CA TRP A 493 -7.86 14.75 -8.86
C TRP A 493 -7.02 15.10 -10.09
N GLU A 494 -7.58 14.95 -11.29
CA GLU A 494 -6.92 15.31 -12.55
C GLU A 494 -6.36 16.75 -12.54
N ARG A 495 -6.96 17.67 -11.79
CA ARG A 495 -6.50 19.06 -11.62
C ARG A 495 -5.14 19.16 -10.93
N TYR A 496 -4.90 18.30 -9.93
CA TYR A 496 -3.64 18.24 -9.20
C TYR A 496 -2.57 17.49 -9.99
N ALA A 497 -2.97 16.44 -10.71
CA ALA A 497 -2.10 15.74 -11.65
C ALA A 497 -1.64 16.63 -12.83
N THR A 498 -2.46 17.61 -13.22
CA THR A 498 -2.24 18.51 -14.36
C THR A 498 -1.63 19.87 -14.00
N SER A 499 -1.32 20.12 -12.72
CA SER A 499 -0.78 21.39 -12.23
C SER A 499 -1.64 22.62 -12.55
N GLU A 500 -2.98 22.53 -12.46
CA GLU A 500 -3.84 23.72 -12.48
C GLU A 500 -3.50 24.70 -11.31
N THR A 501 -2.71 24.24 -10.35
CA THR A 501 -2.04 25.03 -9.30
C THR A 501 -0.87 25.89 -9.83
N VAL A 502 -0.17 25.48 -10.90
CA VAL A 502 0.95 26.21 -11.52
C VAL A 502 0.45 27.18 -12.60
N ASP A 503 -0.67 26.91 -13.26
CA ASP A 503 -1.28 27.85 -14.21
C ASP A 503 -1.78 29.14 -13.48
N ARG A 504 -2.04 29.09 -12.17
CA ARG A 504 -2.25 30.29 -11.33
C ARG A 504 -0.97 31.09 -11.02
N LEU A 505 0.21 30.57 -11.36
CA LEU A 505 1.52 31.22 -11.22
C LEU A 505 2.12 31.62 -12.58
N ASN A 506 1.41 31.37 -13.69
CA ASN A 506 1.80 31.84 -15.01
C ASN A 506 1.02 33.13 -15.36
N PRO A 507 1.60 34.32 -15.18
CA PRO A 507 0.93 35.59 -15.51
C PRO A 507 0.73 35.83 -17.01
N LEU A 508 1.03 34.85 -17.88
CA LEU A 508 0.93 34.96 -19.33
C LEU A 508 -0.06 33.99 -19.97
N SER A 509 -0.84 33.22 -19.19
CA SER A 509 -1.99 32.47 -19.71
C SER A 509 -3.30 33.16 -19.31
N SER A 510 -3.56 34.29 -19.96
CA SER A 510 -4.89 34.90 -20.08
C SER A 510 -5.07 35.43 -21.49
#